data_AF-A0A0Q7K3J7-F1
#
_entry.id   AF-A0A0Q7K3J7-F1
#
_cell.length_a   1.000
_cell.length_b   1.000
_cell.length_c   1.000
_cell.angle_alpha   90.00
_cell.angle_beta   90.00
_cell.angle_gamma   90.00
#
_symmetry.space_group_name_H-M   'P 1'
#
loop_
_entity.id
_entity.type
_entity.pdbx_description
1 polymer ?
#
loop_
_entity_poly.entity_id
_entity_poly.type
_entity_poly.pdbx_seq_one_letter_code
_entity_poly.pdbx_strand_id
1 'polypeptide(L)'
;MTVLIIALVLPATLALLSLAPTTRLERRMDTATDEDLASIRQGNESPVHLWFLIGWGATTLFGAVFLLVRGQSIGYAWLGVAALWAVAAVTTRRQRQRVLAVLGERGRVERTARYRDRAALSYRWGSAALLGYVGQRFVQYAYPGQRPDGASLAVGIFAVVFLAGIVGFAVVRTRMYLSGDDLDVPDVRS
;
A
#
# COMPACT_ATOMS: atom_id res chain seq x y z
N MET A 1 -24.86 -37.80 -24.72
CA MET A 1 -23.92 -37.97 -23.58
C MET A 1 -22.76 -36.97 -23.61
N THR A 2 -22.04 -36.83 -24.72
CA THR A 2 -20.91 -35.90 -24.91
C THR A 2 -21.23 -34.43 -24.64
N VAL A 3 -22.40 -33.93 -25.07
CA VAL A 3 -22.83 -32.53 -24.81
C VAL A 3 -22.97 -32.22 -23.32
N LEU A 4 -23.46 -33.18 -22.52
CA LEU A 4 -23.60 -33.02 -21.06
C LEU A 4 -22.25 -33.04 -20.34
N ILE A 5 -21.27 -33.79 -20.84
CA ILE A 5 -19.92 -33.83 -20.29
C ILE A 5 -19.20 -32.51 -20.55
N ILE A 6 -19.25 -31.97 -21.78
CA ILE A 6 -18.65 -30.68 -22.13
C ILE A 6 -19.30 -29.56 -21.31
N ALA A 7 -20.62 -29.57 -21.18
CA ALA A 7 -21.36 -28.57 -20.39
C ALA A 7 -21.00 -28.58 -18.90
N LEU A 8 -20.47 -29.69 -18.36
CA LEU A 8 -20.11 -29.83 -16.94
C LEU A 8 -18.62 -29.57 -16.70
N VAL A 9 -17.76 -30.02 -17.63
CA VAL A 9 -16.29 -29.85 -17.55
C VAL A 9 -15.88 -28.39 -17.74
N LEU A 10 -16.52 -27.66 -18.67
CA LEU A 10 -16.20 -26.26 -18.95
C LEU A 10 -16.41 -25.33 -17.73
N PRO A 11 -17.56 -25.32 -17.04
CA PRO A 11 -17.74 -24.48 -15.85
C PRO A 11 -16.88 -24.96 -14.66
N ALA A 12 -16.66 -26.27 -14.51
CA ALA A 12 -15.78 -26.80 -13.46
C ALA A 12 -14.32 -26.36 -13.65
N THR A 13 -13.81 -26.41 -14.89
CA THR A 13 -12.45 -25.97 -15.22
C THR A 13 -12.28 -24.46 -15.09
N LEU A 14 -13.29 -23.66 -15.46
CA LEU A 14 -13.28 -22.20 -15.25
C LEU A 14 -13.26 -21.84 -13.75
N ALA A 15 -14.02 -22.56 -12.92
CA ALA A 15 -13.99 -22.38 -11.47
C ALA A 15 -12.62 -22.77 -10.87
N LEU A 16 -12.02 -23.88 -11.35
CA LEU A 16 -10.69 -24.32 -10.92
C LEU A 16 -9.57 -23.37 -11.34
N LEU A 17 -9.64 -22.80 -12.56
CA LEU A 17 -8.69 -21.79 -13.03
C LEU A 17 -8.71 -20.53 -12.16
N SER A 18 -9.87 -20.18 -11.61
CA SER A 18 -10.03 -19.04 -10.70
C SER A 18 -9.39 -19.29 -9.32
N LEU A 19 -9.16 -20.55 -8.94
CA LEU A 19 -8.54 -20.97 -7.68
C LEU A 19 -7.00 -21.10 -7.77
N ALA A 20 -6.47 -21.33 -8.97
CA ALA A 20 -5.06 -21.60 -9.24
C ALA A 20 -4.04 -20.48 -8.90
N PRO A 21 -4.36 -19.16 -8.97
CA PRO A 21 -3.33 -18.13 -8.81
C PRO A 21 -3.03 -17.73 -7.36
N THR A 22 -3.72 -18.33 -6.37
CA THR A 22 -3.70 -17.89 -4.96
C THR A 22 -2.31 -17.94 -4.30
N THR A 23 -1.46 -18.91 -4.64
CA THR A 23 -0.13 -19.07 -4.01
C THR A 23 1.01 -18.32 -4.71
N ARG A 24 0.86 -17.99 -6.00
CA ARG A 24 1.89 -17.27 -6.77
C ARG A 24 1.84 -15.76 -6.55
N LEU A 25 0.68 -15.22 -6.20
CA LEU A 25 0.47 -13.80 -6.00
C LEU A 25 1.15 -13.28 -4.74
N GLU A 26 1.17 -14.05 -3.65
CA GLU A 26 1.80 -13.64 -2.39
C GLU A 26 3.31 -13.40 -2.57
N ARG A 27 4.04 -14.29 -3.25
CA ARG A 27 5.47 -14.10 -3.53
C ARG A 27 5.77 -12.93 -4.46
N ARG A 28 4.87 -12.62 -5.40
CA ARG A 28 5.03 -11.48 -6.31
C ARG A 28 4.76 -10.16 -5.61
N MET A 29 3.84 -10.13 -4.65
CA MET A 29 3.58 -8.93 -3.87
C MET A 29 4.83 -8.50 -3.10
N ASP A 30 5.62 -9.44 -2.57
CA ASP A 30 6.84 -9.08 -1.84
C ASP A 30 7.89 -8.36 -2.68
N THR A 31 7.94 -8.60 -4.00
CA THR A 31 8.94 -8.03 -4.92
C THR A 31 8.39 -7.00 -5.91
N ALA A 32 7.09 -6.70 -5.87
CA ALA A 32 6.41 -5.83 -6.83
C ALA A 32 6.80 -4.35 -6.64
N THR A 33 7.02 -3.64 -7.75
CA THR A 33 7.26 -2.18 -7.78
C THR A 33 5.96 -1.40 -7.54
N ASP A 34 6.04 -0.09 -7.27
CA ASP A 34 4.87 0.76 -7.02
C ASP A 34 3.86 0.76 -8.18
N GLU A 35 4.33 0.70 -9.43
CA GLU A 35 3.48 0.58 -10.62
C GLU A 35 2.77 -0.78 -10.68
N ASP A 36 3.48 -1.86 -10.35
CA ASP A 36 2.90 -3.19 -10.24
C ASP A 36 1.82 -3.23 -9.15
N LEU A 37 2.06 -2.58 -8.00
CA LEU A 37 1.10 -2.50 -6.90
C LEU A 37 -0.14 -1.68 -7.27
N ALA A 38 0.00 -0.60 -8.05
CA ALA A 38 -1.13 0.17 -8.56
C ALA A 38 -1.99 -0.65 -9.53
N SER A 39 -1.37 -1.43 -10.42
CA SER A 39 -2.08 -2.32 -11.34
C SER A 39 -2.81 -3.45 -10.60
N ILE A 40 -2.17 -4.03 -9.57
CA ILE A 40 -2.77 -5.06 -8.70
C ILE A 40 -3.94 -4.49 -7.92
N ARG A 41 -3.82 -3.25 -7.41
CA ARG A 41 -4.90 -2.56 -6.71
C ARG A 41 -6.10 -2.33 -7.63
N GLN A 42 -5.88 -1.79 -8.82
CA GLN A 42 -6.95 -1.51 -9.78
C GLN A 42 -7.66 -2.81 -10.22
N GLY A 43 -6.90 -3.90 -10.43
CA GLY A 43 -7.45 -5.21 -10.74
C GLY A 43 -8.28 -5.82 -9.60
N ASN A 44 -7.86 -5.62 -8.35
CA ASN A 44 -8.57 -6.14 -7.17
C ASN A 44 -9.73 -5.24 -6.70
N GLU A 45 -9.75 -3.95 -7.05
CA GLU A 45 -10.86 -3.04 -6.74
C GLU A 45 -12.10 -3.33 -7.60
N SER A 46 -11.92 -3.90 -8.79
CA SER A 46 -13.03 -4.25 -9.68
C SER A 46 -13.91 -5.35 -9.08
N PRO A 47 -15.21 -5.09 -8.79
CA PRO A 47 -16.12 -6.12 -8.30
C PRO A 47 -16.60 -7.07 -9.42
N VAL A 48 -16.26 -6.79 -10.69
CA VAL A 48 -16.78 -7.48 -11.87
C VAL A 48 -16.50 -8.98 -11.83
N HIS A 49 -15.27 -9.38 -11.47
CA HIS A 49 -14.91 -10.79 -11.41
C HIS A 49 -15.70 -11.55 -10.32
N LEU A 50 -15.94 -10.92 -9.17
CA LEU A 50 -16.74 -11.52 -8.09
C LEU A 50 -18.22 -11.64 -8.48
N TRP A 51 -18.79 -10.63 -9.13
CA TRP A 51 -20.15 -10.70 -9.67
C TRP A 51 -20.30 -11.76 -10.76
N PHE A 52 -19.27 -11.93 -11.60
CA PHE A 52 -19.23 -13.00 -12.59
C PHE A 52 -19.28 -14.39 -11.93
N LEU A 53 -18.46 -14.63 -10.90
CA LEU A 53 -18.45 -15.90 -10.16
C LEU A 53 -19.81 -16.17 -9.46
N ILE A 54 -20.39 -15.14 -8.83
CA ILE A 54 -21.70 -15.25 -8.15
C ILE A 54 -22.82 -15.52 -9.16
N GLY A 55 -22.85 -14.79 -10.29
CA GLY A 55 -23.86 -14.94 -11.32
C GLY A 55 -23.85 -16.34 -11.94
N TRP A 56 -22.67 -16.86 -12.28
CA TRP A 56 -22.52 -18.22 -12.79
C TRP A 56 -22.82 -19.27 -11.72
N GLY A 57 -22.41 -19.06 -10.47
CA GLY A 57 -22.77 -19.92 -9.34
C GLY A 57 -24.29 -20.01 -9.14
N ALA A 58 -25.00 -18.87 -9.18
CA ALA A 58 -26.45 -18.83 -9.06
C ALA A 58 -27.14 -19.55 -10.24
N THR A 59 -26.65 -19.34 -11.47
CA THR A 59 -27.20 -19.96 -12.67
C THR A 59 -27.03 -21.48 -12.65
N THR A 60 -25.85 -21.97 -12.23
CA THR A 60 -25.57 -23.40 -12.09
C THR A 60 -26.37 -24.05 -10.96
N LEU A 61 -26.55 -23.35 -9.84
CA LEU A 61 -27.44 -23.80 -8.77
C LEU A 61 -28.90 -23.91 -9.23
N PHE A 62 -29.41 -22.89 -9.92
CA PHE A 62 -30.78 -22.89 -10.43
C PHE A 62 -31.01 -24.03 -11.45
N GLY A 63 -30.04 -24.24 -12.35
CA GLY A 63 -30.06 -25.37 -13.28
C GLY A 63 -30.01 -26.73 -12.58
N ALA A 64 -29.19 -26.87 -11.54
CA ALA A 64 -29.10 -28.09 -10.74
C ALA A 64 -30.44 -28.43 -10.06
N VAL A 65 -31.06 -27.45 -9.39
CA VAL A 65 -32.35 -27.62 -8.71
C VAL A 65 -33.44 -27.96 -9.73
N PHE A 66 -33.49 -27.27 -10.86
CA PHE A 66 -34.47 -27.55 -11.92
C PHE A 66 -34.36 -29.00 -12.44
N LEU A 67 -33.13 -29.48 -12.67
CA LEU A 67 -32.89 -30.86 -13.11
C LEU A 67 -33.32 -31.89 -12.07
N LEU A 68 -33.04 -31.64 -10.79
CA LEU A 68 -33.47 -32.53 -9.70
C LEU A 68 -35.00 -32.58 -9.57
N VAL A 69 -35.69 -31.43 -9.66
CA VAL A 69 -37.17 -31.36 -9.65
C VAL A 69 -37.79 -32.14 -10.82
N ARG A 70 -37.10 -32.19 -11.96
CA ARG A 70 -37.49 -32.99 -13.13
C ARG A 70 -37.07 -34.47 -13.05
N GLY A 71 -36.55 -34.94 -11.92
CA GLY A 71 -36.14 -36.32 -11.70
C GLY A 71 -34.83 -36.72 -12.36
N GLN A 72 -34.03 -35.76 -12.85
CA GLN A 72 -32.76 -36.01 -13.53
C GLN A 72 -31.63 -36.08 -12.51
N SER A 73 -31.02 -37.25 -12.34
CA SER A 73 -29.93 -37.50 -11.37
C SER A 73 -28.66 -36.69 -11.67
N ILE A 74 -28.48 -36.22 -12.91
CA ILE A 74 -27.35 -35.35 -13.28
C ILE A 74 -27.36 -33.99 -12.56
N GLY A 75 -28.49 -33.60 -11.97
CA GLY A 75 -28.58 -32.40 -11.14
C GLY A 75 -27.63 -32.42 -9.93
N TYR A 76 -27.29 -33.60 -9.37
CA TYR A 76 -26.31 -33.71 -8.30
C TYR A 76 -24.90 -33.29 -8.73
N ALA A 77 -24.51 -33.60 -9.97
CA ALA A 77 -23.21 -33.18 -10.50
C ALA A 77 -23.16 -31.65 -10.68
N TRP A 78 -24.27 -31.03 -11.08
CA TRP A 78 -24.38 -29.57 -11.17
C TRP A 78 -24.38 -28.86 -9.81
N LEU A 79 -24.88 -29.50 -8.74
CA LEU A 79 -24.69 -28.99 -7.38
C LEU A 79 -23.19 -28.95 -7.00
N GLY A 80 -22.41 -29.94 -7.41
CA GLY A 80 -20.95 -29.94 -7.23
C GLY A 80 -20.28 -28.78 -7.97
N VAL A 81 -20.72 -28.48 -9.20
CA VAL A 81 -20.24 -27.31 -9.96
C VAL A 81 -20.63 -26.01 -9.28
N ALA A 82 -21.87 -25.88 -8.79
CA ALA A 82 -22.31 -24.70 -8.04
C ALA A 82 -21.50 -24.50 -6.75
N ALA A 83 -21.17 -25.58 -6.04
CA ALA A 83 -20.29 -25.53 -4.88
C ALA A 83 -18.88 -25.04 -5.24
N LEU A 84 -18.31 -25.46 -6.38
CA LEU A 84 -17.03 -24.96 -6.87
C LEU A 84 -17.05 -23.46 -7.15
N TRP A 85 -18.12 -22.93 -7.76
CA TRP A 85 -18.29 -21.49 -7.96
C TRP A 85 -18.40 -20.72 -6.64
N ALA A 86 -19.12 -21.27 -5.66
CA ALA A 86 -19.23 -20.68 -4.33
C ALA A 86 -17.85 -20.64 -3.62
N VAL A 87 -17.08 -21.73 -3.68
CA VAL A 87 -15.72 -21.79 -3.15
C VAL A 87 -14.84 -20.76 -3.84
N ALA A 88 -14.85 -20.69 -5.18
CA ALA A 88 -14.10 -19.70 -5.96
C ALA A 88 -14.46 -18.26 -5.55
N ALA A 89 -15.75 -17.93 -5.42
CA ALA A 89 -16.19 -16.61 -5.00
C ALA A 89 -15.71 -16.24 -3.58
N VAL A 90 -15.78 -17.19 -2.64
CA VAL A 90 -15.30 -16.99 -1.26
C VAL A 90 -13.79 -16.81 -1.23
N THR A 91 -13.03 -17.61 -1.97
CA THR A 91 -11.56 -17.48 -2.05
C THR A 91 -11.15 -16.16 -2.68
N THR A 92 -11.78 -15.75 -3.78
CA THR A 92 -11.50 -14.47 -4.44
C THR A 92 -11.82 -13.29 -3.52
N ARG A 93 -12.94 -13.36 -2.78
CA ARG A 93 -13.30 -12.32 -1.80
C ARG A 93 -12.27 -12.21 -0.68
N ARG A 94 -11.86 -13.34 -0.10
CA ARG A 94 -10.83 -13.37 0.96
C ARG A 94 -9.48 -12.88 0.44
N GLN A 95 -9.10 -13.28 -0.77
CA GLN A 95 -7.85 -12.84 -1.40
C GLN A 95 -7.86 -11.34 -1.65
N ARG A 96 -8.94 -10.79 -2.21
CA ARG A 96 -9.11 -9.35 -2.39
C ARG A 96 -8.95 -8.59 -1.07
N GLN A 97 -9.57 -9.06 0.01
CA GLN A 97 -9.44 -8.44 1.32
C GLN A 97 -8.00 -8.49 1.84
N ARG A 98 -7.30 -9.62 1.72
CA ARG A 98 -5.90 -9.77 2.12
C ARG A 98 -4.98 -8.87 1.31
N VAL A 99 -5.14 -8.82 -0.02
CA VAL A 99 -4.32 -7.97 -0.89
C VAL A 99 -4.50 -6.50 -0.53
N LEU A 100 -5.75 -6.05 -0.34
CA LEU A 100 -6.02 -4.67 0.07
C LEU A 100 -5.48 -4.34 1.47
N ALA A 101 -5.52 -5.30 2.41
CA ALA A 101 -4.93 -5.13 3.73
C ALA A 101 -3.40 -5.00 3.67
N VAL A 102 -2.72 -5.90 2.95
CA VAL A 102 -1.26 -5.87 2.79
C VAL A 102 -0.80 -4.61 2.04
N LEU A 103 -1.54 -4.18 1.01
CA LEU A 103 -1.28 -2.91 0.33
C LEU A 103 -1.45 -1.70 1.26
N GLY A 104 -2.47 -1.73 2.14
CA GLY A 104 -2.68 -0.71 3.17
C GLY A 104 -1.55 -0.68 4.21
N GLU A 105 -1.09 -1.86 4.66
CA GLU A 105 0.04 -1.99 5.59
C GLU A 105 1.36 -1.51 4.97
N ARG A 106 1.67 -1.91 3.73
CA ARG A 106 2.86 -1.40 3.01
C ARG A 106 2.84 0.11 2.85
N GLY A 107 1.70 0.66 2.45
CA GLY A 107 1.53 2.11 2.35
C GLY A 107 1.77 2.84 3.68
N ARG A 108 1.39 2.24 4.81
CA ARG A 108 1.70 2.76 6.16
C ARG A 108 3.19 2.65 6.50
N VAL A 109 3.82 1.50 6.24
CA VAL A 109 5.24 1.27 6.53
C VAL A 109 6.14 2.21 5.71
N GLU A 110 5.87 2.36 4.42
CA GLU A 110 6.63 3.26 3.54
C GLU A 110 6.45 4.75 3.87
N ARG A 111 5.25 5.17 4.30
CA ARG A 111 5.05 6.54 4.84
C ARG A 111 5.88 6.75 6.11
N THR A 112 5.87 5.77 7.01
CA THR A 112 6.64 5.84 8.26
C THR A 112 8.14 5.89 7.99
N ALA A 113 8.65 5.11 7.04
CA ALA A 113 10.06 5.13 6.65
C ALA A 113 10.46 6.48 6.02
N ARG A 114 9.66 7.00 5.06
CA ARG A 114 9.88 8.32 4.47
C ARG A 114 9.81 9.44 5.50
N TYR A 115 8.89 9.35 6.46
CA TYR A 115 8.82 10.27 7.60
C TYR A 115 10.10 10.23 8.43
N ARG A 116 10.58 9.04 8.82
CA ARG A 116 11.81 8.89 9.61
C ARG A 116 13.04 9.47 8.89
N ASP A 117 13.19 9.20 7.60
CA ASP A 117 14.32 9.71 6.81
C ASP A 117 14.28 11.24 6.68
N ARG A 118 13.10 11.80 6.41
CA ARG A 118 12.91 13.26 6.32
C ARG A 118 13.05 13.94 7.69
N ALA A 119 12.59 13.30 8.76
CA ALA A 119 12.79 13.75 10.14
C ALA A 119 14.28 13.78 10.49
N ALA A 120 15.02 12.70 10.19
CA ALA A 120 16.47 12.64 10.39
C ALA A 120 17.20 13.74 9.61
N LEU A 121 16.81 14.00 8.36
CA LEU A 121 17.34 15.09 7.56
C LEU A 121 17.02 16.46 8.17
N SER A 122 15.80 16.65 8.68
CA SER A 122 15.40 17.89 9.36
C SER A 122 16.26 18.14 10.60
N TYR A 123 16.53 17.10 11.41
CA TYR A 123 17.39 17.22 12.59
C TYR A 123 18.81 17.64 12.21
N ARG A 124 19.37 17.13 11.10
CA ARG A 124 20.70 17.55 10.62
C ARG A 124 20.75 19.05 10.30
N TRP A 125 19.72 19.58 9.64
CA TRP A 125 19.62 21.02 9.35
C TRP A 125 19.39 21.86 10.61
N GLY A 126 18.57 21.36 11.55
CA GLY A 126 18.39 21.99 12.86
C GLY A 126 19.70 22.06 13.65
N SER A 127 20.48 20.98 13.68
CA SER A 127 21.80 20.94 14.31
C SER A 127 22.79 21.89 13.65
N ALA A 128 22.79 21.98 12.31
CA ALA A 128 23.62 22.94 11.59
C ALA A 128 23.25 24.38 11.93
N ALA A 129 21.95 24.70 12.03
CA ALA A 129 21.49 26.00 12.49
C ALA A 129 22.01 26.29 13.91
N LEU A 130 21.85 25.35 14.83
CA LEU A 130 22.29 25.50 16.21
C LEU A 130 23.81 25.73 16.31
N LEU A 131 24.60 24.99 15.54
CA LEU A 131 26.06 25.17 15.44
C LEU A 131 26.43 26.55 14.87
N GLY A 132 25.75 27.02 13.83
CA GLY A 132 25.93 28.36 13.29
C GLY A 132 25.66 29.44 14.35
N TYR A 133 24.55 29.31 15.08
CA TYR A 133 24.19 30.25 16.15
C TYR A 133 25.21 30.25 17.29
N VAL A 134 25.59 29.07 17.79
CA VAL A 134 26.54 28.93 18.90
C VAL A 134 27.93 29.44 18.47
N GLY A 135 28.39 29.09 17.27
CA GLY A 135 29.67 29.56 16.74
C GLY A 135 29.72 31.08 16.61
N GLN A 136 28.65 31.68 16.11
CA GLN A 136 28.53 33.14 16.05
C GLN A 136 28.58 33.78 17.45
N ARG A 137 27.82 33.25 18.41
CA ARG A 137 27.80 33.74 19.80
C ARG A 137 29.15 33.58 20.48
N PHE A 138 29.84 32.48 20.24
CA PHE A 138 31.16 32.22 20.79
C PHE A 138 32.18 33.24 20.32
N VAL A 139 32.22 33.56 19.02
CA VAL A 139 33.13 34.59 18.48
C VAL A 139 32.81 35.98 19.04
N GLN A 140 31.53 36.31 19.20
CA GLN A 140 31.11 37.58 19.82
C GLN A 140 31.52 37.67 21.30
N TYR A 141 31.42 36.56 22.04
CA TYR A 141 31.80 36.49 23.45
C TYR A 141 33.32 36.53 23.64
N ALA A 142 34.07 35.83 22.79
CA ALA A 142 35.53 35.78 22.84
C ALA A 142 36.18 37.12 22.46
N TYR A 143 35.54 37.91 21.57
CA TYR A 143 36.08 39.19 21.10
C TYR A 143 35.04 40.32 21.21
N PRO A 144 34.75 40.82 22.43
CA PRO A 144 33.75 41.85 22.67
C PRO A 144 34.20 43.27 22.29
N GLY A 145 35.50 43.51 22.14
CA GLY A 145 36.10 44.82 21.82
C GLY A 145 36.58 44.93 20.38
N GLN A 146 37.90 44.85 20.16
CA GLN A 146 38.49 44.83 18.81
C GLN A 146 38.59 43.39 18.31
N ARG A 147 37.93 43.13 17.18
CA ARG A 147 37.96 41.83 16.50
C ARG A 147 39.22 41.73 15.65
N PRO A 148 40.01 40.64 15.74
CA PRO A 148 41.13 40.40 14.82
C PRO A 148 40.62 40.16 13.38
N ASP A 149 41.47 40.39 12.38
CA ASP A 149 41.10 40.46 10.95
C ASP A 149 40.50 39.17 10.33
N GLY A 150 40.37 38.06 11.07
CA GLY A 150 39.63 36.87 10.65
C GLY A 150 38.27 36.66 11.34
N ALA A 151 38.01 37.36 12.46
CA ALA A 151 36.85 37.10 13.31
C ALA A 151 35.55 37.64 12.71
N SER A 152 35.60 38.74 11.94
CA SER A 152 34.46 39.25 11.16
C SER A 152 34.02 38.26 10.09
N LEU A 153 34.99 37.64 9.41
CA LEU A 153 34.75 36.63 8.38
C LEU A 153 34.18 35.33 8.99
N ALA A 154 34.69 34.90 10.14
CA ALA A 154 34.15 33.75 10.89
C ALA A 154 32.69 33.97 11.32
N VAL A 155 32.34 35.17 11.82
CA VAL A 155 30.95 35.54 12.14
C VAL A 155 30.05 35.45 10.90
N GLY A 156 30.53 35.93 9.76
CA GLY A 156 29.83 35.82 8.47
C GLY A 156 29.57 34.36 8.06
N ILE A 157 30.59 33.50 8.15
CA ILE A 157 30.46 32.06 7.85
C ILE A 157 29.42 31.41 8.77
N PHE A 158 29.51 31.65 10.08
CA PHE A 158 28.54 31.09 11.03
C PHE A 158 27.12 31.60 10.81
N ALA A 159 26.95 32.87 10.43
CA ALA A 159 25.65 33.44 10.08
C ALA A 159 25.06 32.80 8.81
N VAL A 160 25.88 32.51 7.80
CA VAL A 160 25.45 31.79 6.59
C VAL A 160 25.04 30.36 6.92
N VAL A 161 25.82 29.65 7.74
CA VAL A 161 25.49 28.28 8.20
C VAL A 161 24.19 28.29 9.01
N PHE A 162 23.98 29.27 9.87
CA PHE A 162 22.74 29.46 10.61
C PHE A 162 21.52 29.64 9.69
N LEU A 163 21.62 30.56 8.73
CA LEU A 163 20.57 30.84 7.75
C LEU A 163 20.26 29.61 6.89
N ALA A 164 21.29 28.96 6.34
CA ALA A 164 21.13 27.74 5.55
C ALA A 164 20.50 26.61 6.37
N GLY A 165 20.90 26.48 7.64
CA GLY A 165 20.31 25.58 8.64
C GLY A 165 18.81 25.79 8.80
N ILE A 166 18.38 27.03 9.07
CA ILE A 166 16.97 27.38 9.27
C ILE A 166 16.15 27.15 7.99
N VAL A 167 16.66 27.62 6.85
CA VAL A 167 15.95 27.46 5.57
C VAL A 167 15.81 25.99 5.22
N GLY A 168 16.89 25.20 5.32
CA GLY A 168 16.86 23.76 5.10
C GLY A 168 15.88 23.05 6.03
N PHE A 169 15.88 23.38 7.31
CA PHE A 169 14.93 22.85 8.28
C PHE A 169 13.47 23.18 7.92
N ALA A 170 13.18 24.45 7.62
CA ALA A 170 11.85 24.92 7.29
C ALA A 170 11.31 24.28 6.00
N VAL A 171 12.13 24.16 4.96
CA VAL A 171 11.75 23.51 3.69
C VAL A 171 11.41 22.05 3.92
N VAL A 172 12.23 21.32 4.68
CA VAL A 172 12.02 19.89 4.95
C VAL A 172 10.77 19.70 5.79
N ARG A 173 10.59 20.47 6.87
CA ARG A 173 9.37 20.39 7.70
C ARG A 173 8.11 20.75 6.93
N THR A 174 8.15 21.80 6.11
CA THR A 174 7.01 22.20 5.26
C THR A 174 6.64 21.10 4.28
N ARG A 175 7.64 20.44 3.67
CA ARG A 175 7.39 19.29 2.79
C ARG A 175 6.77 18.10 3.52
N MET A 176 7.19 17.83 4.76
CA MET A 176 6.62 16.76 5.59
C MET A 176 5.15 17.04 5.96
N TYR A 177 4.81 18.30 6.28
CA TYR A 177 3.41 18.70 6.51
C TYR A 177 2.56 18.58 5.24
N LEU A 178 3.06 19.06 4.10
CA LEU A 178 2.32 19.03 2.84
C LEU A 178 2.11 17.60 2.29
N SER A 179 3.04 16.67 2.54
CA SER A 179 2.87 15.27 2.15
C SER A 179 1.95 14.48 3.07
N GLY A 180 1.53 15.05 4.20
CA GLY A 180 0.70 14.34 5.19
C GLY A 180 1.43 13.17 5.87
N ASP A 181 2.78 13.16 5.82
CA ASP A 181 3.59 12.11 6.44
C ASP A 181 3.52 12.18 7.98
N ASP A 182 3.23 13.37 8.53
CA ASP A 182 3.11 13.65 9.98
C ASP A 182 1.72 13.30 10.55
N LEU A 183 0.74 12.96 9.69
CA LEU A 183 -0.61 12.61 10.12
C LEU A 183 -0.68 11.12 10.42
N ASP A 184 -0.15 10.72 11.58
CA ASP A 184 -0.72 9.59 12.31
C ASP A 184 -2.15 9.99 12.68
N VAL A 185 -3.11 9.77 11.77
CA VAL A 185 -4.52 9.81 12.14
C VAL A 185 -4.68 8.68 13.16
N PRO A 186 -4.96 8.98 14.44
CA PRO A 186 -5.25 7.94 15.40
C PRO A 186 -6.43 7.16 14.83
N ASP A 187 -6.32 5.84 14.76
CA ASP A 187 -7.45 4.99 14.38
C ASP A 187 -8.57 5.27 15.39
N VAL A 188 -9.53 6.13 15.02
CA VAL A 188 -10.75 6.40 15.79
C VAL A 188 -11.68 5.20 15.64
N ARG A 189 -11.24 4.07 16.18
CA ARG A 189 -12.00 2.83 16.40
C ARG A 189 -11.44 2.13 17.64
N SER A 190 -11.56 2.82 18.77
CA SER A 190 -11.66 2.18 20.08
C SER A 190 -13.13 1.97 20.40
#